data_AF-A0A9E7EP36-F1
#
_entry.id   AF-A0A9E7EP36-F1
#
_cell.length_a   1.000
_cell.length_b   1.000
_cell.length_c   1.000
_cell.angle_alpha   90.00
_cell.angle_beta   90.00
_cell.angle_gamma   90.00
#
_symmetry.space_group_name_H-M   'P 1'
#
loop_
_entity.id
_entity.type
_entity.pdbx_description
1 polymer ?
#
loop_
_entity_poly.entity_id
_entity_poly.type
_entity_poly.pdbx_seq_one_letter_code
_entity_poly.pdbx_strand_id
1 'polypeptide(L)'
;MLAPVSLLSFHWSSQVGPNYVSYACREAIGCSGTRLSRALTPQARRVYNVHPRPLRLGRFELLCLLSVCSVSVEGGMKEIVVGSDVGRRGTPSPPPPPPQALLERLKDYGQEDAFAFWDELSPEERNLLVKDIESLDLPRIDRIIRCSLGSQEKYLGLPLPAVEPVPEASVSTVEARTLEERERWWKRGLKAISEGKLAVVLLSGGQGTRLGSSDPKGCFNIGLPSGKSLFQLQAERILCIQKLAAQSNDTGFMPIHWYIMTSPFTDEATRKFFESHKYFGLESDQVTFFQQGTLPCVSGDGRFIMETPYKVSRAPDGNGGLYSALKSSKLLEDMAMRGVKYVDCYGVDNVLVRVADPAFLGYFIDKGVAAAAKVVRKAYPQEKVGVFVQRGRGGPFAVVEYSEMDASMTTEINQTTGRLRYCWSNVCLHMFTLDFLNQVANGLEKDSIYHQAEKKIPSIHGFTIGFKLEQFVFDAFAYAPSMALFEVPREEEFAPVKNANGASYDTPDSARLMLLRLHSRWVVAAGGFLTHSVPLYLTGVEISPLCSYAGENLEAICRGRTFHAPSEITI
;
A
#
# COMPACT_ATOMS: atom_id res chain seq x y z
N MET A 1 -45.81 37.44 -18.91
CA MET A 1 -45.82 37.02 -20.32
C MET A 1 -44.37 36.95 -20.79
N LEU A 2 -43.98 35.76 -21.26
CA LEU A 2 -42.73 35.38 -21.93
C LEU A 2 -42.63 36.17 -23.27
N ALA A 3 -41.50 36.39 -23.96
CA ALA A 3 -40.29 35.61 -24.25
C ALA A 3 -39.26 36.57 -24.96
N PRO A 4 -38.13 36.14 -25.58
CA PRO A 4 -37.48 34.83 -25.61
C PRO A 4 -35.96 34.83 -25.34
N VAL A 5 -35.48 33.65 -24.94
CA VAL A 5 -34.09 33.24 -24.79
C VAL A 5 -33.60 32.65 -26.13
N SER A 6 -32.41 33.05 -26.57
CA SER A 6 -31.73 32.50 -27.76
C SER A 6 -31.06 31.17 -27.44
N LEU A 7 -31.55 30.09 -28.08
CA LEU A 7 -30.93 28.78 -28.15
C LEU A 7 -29.75 28.79 -29.15
N LEU A 8 -28.55 28.44 -28.69
CA LEU A 8 -27.43 28.05 -29.54
C LEU A 8 -27.35 26.52 -29.54
N SER A 9 -27.80 25.93 -30.65
CA SER A 9 -27.70 24.53 -31.00
C SER A 9 -26.30 24.22 -31.54
N PHE A 10 -25.60 23.27 -30.92
CA PHE A 10 -24.40 22.66 -31.51
C PHE A 10 -24.81 21.39 -32.27
N HIS A 11 -24.68 21.44 -33.60
CA HIS A 11 -24.75 20.29 -34.48
C HIS A 11 -23.51 19.40 -34.30
N TRP A 12 -23.75 18.12 -34.02
CA TRP A 12 -22.77 17.04 -34.21
C TRP A 12 -22.86 16.55 -35.66
N SER A 13 -21.84 16.83 -36.47
CA SER A 13 -21.67 16.19 -37.78
C SER A 13 -20.79 14.95 -37.62
N SER A 14 -21.39 13.78 -37.84
CA SER A 14 -20.71 12.51 -38.04
C SER A 14 -19.99 12.49 -39.40
N GLN A 15 -18.67 12.36 -39.38
CA GLN A 15 -17.92 11.84 -40.52
C GLN A 15 -17.05 10.67 -40.08
N VAL A 16 -17.40 9.52 -40.63
CA VAL A 16 -16.72 8.23 -40.53
C VAL A 16 -15.62 8.20 -41.58
N GLY A 17 -14.41 7.80 -41.17
CA GLY A 17 -13.30 7.46 -42.06
C GLY A 17 -12.43 6.37 -41.43
N PRO A 18 -11.91 5.40 -42.20
CA PRO A 18 -11.56 4.05 -41.73
C PRO A 18 -10.10 3.92 -41.31
N ASN A 19 -9.80 2.96 -40.43
CA ASN A 19 -8.57 2.12 -40.41
C ASN A 19 -8.34 1.56 -39.00
N TYR A 20 -8.83 0.36 -38.68
CA TYR A 20 -8.23 -0.48 -37.64
C TYR A 20 -8.58 -1.95 -37.89
N VAL A 21 -7.64 -2.69 -38.49
CA VAL A 21 -7.55 -4.15 -38.36
C VAL A 21 -6.08 -4.52 -38.14
N SER A 22 -5.84 -5.05 -36.93
CA SER A 22 -4.85 -6.07 -36.54
C SER A 22 -3.36 -5.73 -36.56
N TYR A 23 -2.68 -5.88 -35.40
CA TYR A 23 -1.96 -7.14 -35.12
C TYR A 23 -1.78 -7.40 -33.62
N ALA A 24 -1.97 -8.67 -33.30
CA ALA A 24 -2.15 -9.25 -31.99
C ALA A 24 -0.84 -9.66 -31.29
N CYS A 25 -0.96 -9.86 -29.98
CA CYS A 25 -0.41 -10.94 -29.17
C CYS A 25 0.87 -11.65 -29.64
N ARG A 26 1.91 -11.52 -28.82
CA ARG A 26 2.89 -12.58 -28.56
C ARG A 26 3.16 -12.63 -27.06
N GLU A 27 2.76 -13.72 -26.42
CA GLU A 27 3.66 -14.67 -25.74
C GLU A 27 2.84 -15.69 -24.93
N ALA A 28 2.81 -16.93 -25.40
CA ALA A 28 2.64 -18.11 -24.57
C ALA A 28 3.20 -19.31 -25.35
N ILE A 29 4.46 -19.65 -25.07
CA ILE A 29 5.07 -20.94 -25.37
C ILE A 29 5.18 -21.67 -24.04
N GLY A 30 4.64 -22.89 -23.98
CA GLY A 30 5.02 -23.86 -22.95
C GLY A 30 3.95 -24.88 -22.57
N CYS A 31 3.86 -25.97 -23.36
CA CYS A 31 3.43 -27.34 -23.00
C CYS A 31 1.98 -27.53 -22.47
N SER A 32 1.18 -28.50 -22.91
CA SER A 32 1.43 -29.91 -23.23
C SER A 32 0.27 -30.49 -24.07
N GLY A 33 0.53 -31.59 -24.79
CA GLY A 33 -0.42 -32.33 -25.65
C GLY A 33 -1.72 -32.76 -24.94
N THR A 34 -2.81 -33.00 -25.64
CA THR A 34 -2.97 -34.09 -26.61
C THR A 34 -4.27 -33.90 -27.43
N ARG A 35 -4.27 -34.46 -28.65
CA ARG A 35 -5.40 -34.98 -29.46
C ARG A 35 -6.72 -34.17 -29.47
N LEU A 36 -7.08 -33.65 -30.65
CA LEU A 36 -8.30 -34.09 -31.34
C LEU A 36 -8.37 -33.57 -32.78
N SER A 37 -8.83 -34.47 -33.63
CA SER A 37 -8.97 -34.39 -35.07
C SER A 37 -10.21 -33.63 -35.52
N ARG A 38 -10.11 -33.07 -36.73
CA ARG A 38 -11.12 -32.93 -37.80
C ARG A 38 -11.56 -31.51 -38.18
N ALA A 39 -11.54 -31.37 -39.51
CA ALA A 39 -12.35 -30.51 -40.36
C ALA A 39 -11.98 -29.03 -40.41
N LEU A 40 -11.27 -28.63 -41.46
CA LEU A 40 -11.86 -27.85 -42.56
C LEU A 40 -10.93 -27.83 -43.78
N THR A 41 -11.57 -27.84 -44.95
CA THR A 41 -11.09 -28.11 -46.31
C THR A 41 -10.46 -26.88 -47.00
N PRO A 42 -9.81 -27.05 -48.18
CA PRO A 42 -8.71 -26.23 -48.67
C PRO A 42 -9.11 -25.23 -49.75
N GLN A 43 -8.35 -24.15 -49.96
CA GLN A 43 -8.18 -23.56 -51.29
C GLN A 43 -6.95 -22.64 -51.44
N ALA A 44 -6.14 -23.01 -52.45
CA ALA A 44 -5.22 -22.22 -53.28
C ALA A 44 -4.11 -21.39 -52.58
N ARG A 45 -2.83 -21.81 -52.50
CA ARG A 45 -1.80 -21.98 -53.56
C ARG A 45 -1.73 -20.85 -54.60
N ARG A 46 -0.68 -20.00 -54.55
CA ARG A 46 0.51 -19.98 -55.45
C ARG A 46 1.41 -18.79 -55.13
N VAL A 47 2.66 -19.04 -54.70
CA VAL A 47 3.94 -19.00 -55.47
C VAL A 47 4.49 -17.57 -55.63
N TYR A 48 5.61 -17.29 -54.96
CA TYR A 48 6.88 -17.02 -55.63
C TYR A 48 8.06 -17.56 -54.80
N ASN A 49 8.82 -18.44 -55.45
CA ASN A 49 10.13 -18.94 -55.09
C ASN A 49 11.18 -17.84 -55.25
N VAL A 50 12.13 -17.72 -54.31
CA VAL A 50 13.57 -17.60 -54.63
C VAL A 50 14.36 -18.32 -53.53
N HIS A 51 15.12 -19.35 -53.92
CA HIS A 51 16.02 -20.11 -53.04
C HIS A 51 17.31 -19.32 -52.73
N PRO A 52 18.00 -19.64 -51.62
CA PRO A 52 19.19 -18.95 -51.15
C PRO A 52 20.48 -19.58 -51.70
N ARG A 53 21.57 -18.81 -51.75
CA ARG A 53 22.92 -19.38 -51.62
C ARG A 53 23.83 -18.51 -50.74
N PRO A 54 24.79 -19.14 -50.04
CA PRO A 54 25.49 -18.60 -48.88
C PRO A 54 26.90 -18.12 -49.22
N LEU A 55 27.56 -17.39 -48.31
CA LEU A 55 29.00 -17.52 -48.04
C LEU A 55 29.42 -16.81 -46.73
N ARG A 56 30.47 -17.38 -46.14
CA ARG A 56 31.04 -17.23 -44.80
C ARG A 56 31.89 -15.97 -44.65
N LEU A 57 32.11 -15.50 -43.40
CA LEU A 57 33.38 -15.62 -42.63
C LEU A 57 33.38 -14.67 -41.40
N GLY A 58 34.04 -15.10 -40.33
CA GLY A 58 34.43 -14.24 -39.20
C GLY A 58 34.35 -14.90 -37.82
N ARG A 59 35.35 -15.72 -37.46
CA ARG A 59 35.65 -16.08 -36.06
C ARG A 59 36.47 -14.96 -35.42
N PHE A 60 36.22 -14.63 -34.16
CA PHE A 60 37.24 -14.14 -33.22
C PHE A 60 36.92 -14.66 -31.82
N GLU A 61 37.92 -15.34 -31.23
CA GLU A 61 37.97 -15.86 -29.87
C GLU A 61 38.22 -14.71 -28.87
N LEU A 62 37.71 -14.84 -27.65
CA LEU A 62 38.11 -14.01 -26.51
C LEU A 62 38.57 -14.92 -25.36
N LEU A 63 39.87 -14.89 -25.10
CA LEU A 63 40.55 -15.53 -23.98
C LEU A 63 40.28 -14.76 -22.67
N CYS A 64 39.99 -15.49 -21.58
CA CYS A 64 40.09 -14.99 -20.21
C CYS A 64 41.55 -15.01 -19.72
N LEU A 65 42.01 -13.89 -19.18
CA LEU A 65 43.29 -13.72 -18.49
C LEU A 65 43.14 -14.11 -17.00
N LEU A 66 43.89 -15.13 -16.57
CA LEU A 66 44.22 -15.38 -15.16
C LEU A 66 45.61 -14.80 -14.91
N SER A 67 45.71 -13.90 -13.93
CA SER A 67 46.96 -13.30 -13.46
C SER A 67 47.63 -14.26 -12.47
N VAL A 68 48.86 -14.68 -12.79
CA VAL A 68 49.76 -15.42 -11.89
C VAL A 68 50.99 -14.54 -11.69
N CYS A 69 51.18 -14.04 -10.46
CA CYS A 69 52.44 -13.42 -10.06
C CYS A 69 53.46 -14.51 -9.72
N SER A 70 54.62 -14.42 -10.35
CA SER A 70 55.82 -15.20 -10.07
C SER A 70 56.75 -14.38 -9.19
N VAL A 71 57.19 -14.95 -8.06
CA VAL A 71 58.40 -14.54 -7.36
C VAL A 71 59.18 -15.82 -7.06
N SER A 72 60.42 -15.87 -7.52
CA SER A 72 61.43 -16.82 -7.08
C SER A 72 62.53 -16.03 -6.39
N VAL A 73 63.11 -16.56 -5.30
CA VAL A 73 64.48 -17.10 -5.26
C VAL A 73 64.93 -17.34 -3.80
N GLU A 74 65.52 -18.52 -3.61
CA GLU A 74 66.52 -18.99 -2.62
C GLU A 74 66.22 -19.17 -1.12
N GLY A 75 66.50 -20.40 -0.67
CA GLY A 75 67.48 -20.62 0.39
C GLY A 75 67.05 -21.52 1.56
N GLY A 76 67.63 -22.72 1.64
CA GLY A 76 67.84 -23.40 2.93
C GLY A 76 67.20 -24.77 3.10
N MET A 77 67.95 -25.81 2.76
CA MET A 77 67.75 -27.18 3.27
C MET A 77 67.84 -27.19 4.80
N LYS A 78 66.79 -27.68 5.48
CA LYS A 78 66.90 -28.35 6.77
C LYS A 78 65.98 -29.57 6.79
N GLU A 79 66.59 -30.72 7.05
CA GLU A 79 65.95 -32.00 7.29
C GLU A 79 64.85 -31.86 8.35
N ILE A 80 63.65 -32.34 8.03
CA ILE A 80 62.66 -32.71 9.04
C ILE A 80 62.30 -34.17 8.79
N VAL A 81 62.71 -34.97 9.77
CA VAL A 81 62.44 -36.39 9.95
C VAL A 81 60.95 -36.67 9.73
N VAL A 82 60.66 -37.68 8.92
CA VAL A 82 59.32 -38.24 8.74
C VAL A 82 58.92 -38.91 10.05
N GLY A 83 58.24 -38.15 10.91
CA GLY A 83 57.45 -38.67 12.01
C GLY A 83 56.16 -39.24 11.45
N SER A 84 56.04 -40.56 11.47
CA SER A 84 54.79 -41.28 11.24
C SER A 84 53.81 -40.95 12.37
N ASP A 85 52.99 -39.92 12.17
CA ASP A 85 51.79 -39.73 12.98
C ASP A 85 50.60 -39.67 12.03
N VAL A 86 50.04 -40.85 11.75
CA VAL A 86 48.70 -40.98 11.17
C VAL A 86 47.73 -40.54 12.28
N GLY A 87 47.64 -39.24 12.47
CA GLY A 87 46.57 -38.62 13.23
C GLY A 87 45.27 -39.05 12.57
N ARG A 88 44.55 -39.97 13.22
CA ARG A 88 43.14 -40.23 12.94
C ARG A 88 42.47 -38.86 12.85
N ARG A 89 42.08 -38.43 11.65
CA ARG A 89 41.02 -37.43 11.52
C ARG A 89 39.82 -38.06 12.20
N GLY A 90 39.60 -37.68 13.46
CA GLY A 90 38.41 -38.06 14.19
C GLY A 90 37.23 -37.74 13.29
N THR A 91 36.37 -38.74 13.06
CA THR A 91 35.03 -38.48 12.58
C THR A 91 34.47 -37.36 13.44
N PRO A 92 34.01 -36.23 12.86
CA PRO A 92 33.45 -35.14 13.66
C PRO A 92 32.38 -35.76 14.57
N SER A 93 32.47 -35.48 15.87
CA SER A 93 31.45 -35.89 16.83
C SER A 93 30.08 -35.45 16.30
N PRO A 94 29.05 -36.31 16.37
CA PRO A 94 27.73 -35.93 15.90
C PRO A 94 27.31 -34.62 16.58
N PRO A 95 26.67 -33.71 15.83
CA PRO A 95 26.25 -32.45 16.40
C PRO A 95 25.35 -32.67 17.62
N PRO A 96 25.38 -31.78 18.62
CA PRO A 96 24.45 -31.86 19.73
C PRO A 96 23.02 -31.77 19.20
N PRO A 97 22.05 -32.51 19.78
CA PRO A 97 20.66 -32.44 19.35
C PRO A 97 20.08 -31.03 19.57
N PRO A 98 18.97 -30.67 18.88
CA PRO A 98 18.27 -29.42 19.15
C PRO A 98 17.82 -29.34 20.62
N PRO A 99 17.65 -28.14 21.19
CA PRO A 99 17.18 -27.99 22.56
C PRO A 99 15.85 -28.73 22.76
N GLN A 100 15.87 -29.79 23.56
CA GLN A 100 14.76 -30.74 23.68
C GLN A 100 13.44 -30.06 24.04
N ALA A 101 13.46 -29.13 24.99
CA ALA A 101 12.28 -28.38 25.41
C ALA A 101 11.68 -27.54 24.27
N LEU A 102 12.51 -26.96 23.39
CA LEU A 102 12.05 -26.17 22.26
C LEU A 102 11.50 -27.05 21.14
N LEU A 103 12.13 -28.20 20.88
CA LEU A 103 11.63 -29.20 19.94
C LEU A 103 10.27 -29.76 20.37
N GLU A 104 10.12 -30.12 21.65
CA GLU A 104 8.84 -30.57 22.21
C GLU A 104 7.77 -29.49 22.09
N ARG A 105 8.11 -28.25 22.43
CA ARG A 105 7.20 -27.11 22.28
C ARG A 105 6.76 -26.90 20.83
N LEU A 106 7.63 -27.07 19.83
CA LEU A 106 7.24 -26.96 18.42
C LEU A 106 6.34 -28.12 17.97
N LYS A 107 6.58 -29.34 18.47
CA LYS A 107 5.71 -30.50 18.19
C LYS A 107 4.28 -30.27 18.66
N ASP A 108 4.09 -29.60 19.79
CA ASP A 108 2.75 -29.23 20.30
C ASP A 108 1.96 -28.35 19.30
N TYR A 109 2.67 -27.67 18.38
CA TYR A 109 2.09 -26.82 17.33
C TYR A 109 2.28 -27.39 15.91
N GLY A 110 2.85 -28.59 15.75
CA GLY A 110 3.14 -29.20 14.45
C GLY A 110 4.23 -28.50 13.63
N GLN A 111 5.14 -27.78 14.30
CA GLN A 111 6.19 -26.94 13.69
C GLN A 111 7.61 -27.50 13.88
N GLU A 112 7.75 -28.78 14.22
CA GLU A 112 9.05 -29.42 14.49
C GLU A 112 9.99 -29.45 13.28
N ASP A 113 9.44 -29.35 12.06
CA ASP A 113 10.19 -29.30 10.80
C ASP A 113 11.10 -28.06 10.69
N ALA A 114 10.89 -27.04 11.53
CA ALA A 114 11.81 -25.92 11.63
C ALA A 114 13.24 -26.35 12.03
N PHE A 115 13.39 -27.53 12.65
CA PHE A 115 14.69 -28.13 12.98
C PHE A 115 15.18 -29.19 11.98
N ALA A 116 14.52 -29.37 10.83
CA ALA A 116 14.83 -30.44 9.88
C ALA A 116 16.30 -30.46 9.40
N PHE A 117 16.96 -29.28 9.34
CA PHE A 117 18.35 -29.12 8.88
C PHE A 117 19.36 -28.94 10.02
N TRP A 118 18.96 -29.18 11.27
CA TRP A 118 19.77 -28.88 12.46
C TRP A 118 21.18 -29.48 12.42
N ASP A 119 21.32 -30.70 11.92
CA ASP A 119 22.59 -31.43 11.87
C ASP A 119 23.57 -30.81 10.85
N GLU A 120 23.06 -30.08 9.86
CA GLU A 120 23.84 -29.40 8.82
C GLU A 120 24.30 -28.00 9.24
N LEU A 121 23.71 -27.44 10.30
CA LEU A 121 24.00 -26.08 10.77
C LEU A 121 25.34 -25.98 11.52
N SER A 122 26.03 -24.87 11.31
CA SER A 122 27.13 -24.44 12.20
C SER A 122 26.63 -24.10 13.61
N PRO A 123 27.51 -24.09 14.63
CA PRO A 123 27.15 -23.65 15.98
C PRO A 123 26.51 -22.25 16.02
N GLU A 124 26.98 -21.33 15.18
CA GLU A 124 26.46 -19.97 15.07
C GLU A 124 25.04 -19.96 14.49
N GLU A 125 24.80 -20.69 13.40
CA GLU A 125 23.49 -20.82 12.76
C GLU A 125 22.46 -21.49 13.69
N ARG A 126 22.87 -22.50 14.47
CA ARG A 126 22.02 -23.11 15.50
C ARG A 126 21.55 -22.09 16.52
N ASN A 127 22.46 -21.25 17.00
CA ASN A 127 22.12 -20.18 17.94
C ASN A 127 21.18 -19.14 17.33
N LEU A 128 21.34 -18.83 16.03
CA LEU A 128 20.44 -17.94 15.31
C LEU A 128 19.03 -18.55 15.18
N LEU A 129 18.93 -19.82 14.81
CA LEU A 129 17.65 -20.53 14.68
C LEU A 129 16.91 -20.59 16.02
N VAL A 130 17.60 -20.94 17.11
CA VAL A 130 17.01 -20.98 18.45
C VAL A 130 16.45 -19.61 18.83
N LYS A 131 17.23 -18.54 18.67
CA LYS A 131 16.77 -17.17 18.96
C LYS A 131 15.59 -16.74 18.09
N ASP A 132 15.61 -17.11 16.80
CA ASP A 132 14.54 -16.80 15.87
C ASP A 132 13.23 -17.45 16.33
N ILE A 133 13.26 -18.75 16.67
CA ILE A 133 12.08 -19.48 17.15
C ILE A 133 11.63 -19.00 18.53
N GLU A 134 12.54 -18.72 19.46
CA GLU A 134 12.21 -18.21 20.80
C GLU A 134 11.51 -16.84 20.77
N SER A 135 11.76 -16.04 19.72
CA SER A 135 11.06 -14.77 19.52
C SER A 135 9.61 -14.91 19.06
N LEU A 136 9.16 -16.12 18.70
CA LEU A 136 7.81 -16.39 18.23
C LEU A 136 6.86 -16.64 19.41
N ASP A 137 5.75 -15.91 19.44
CA ASP A 137 4.60 -16.26 20.27
C ASP A 137 3.82 -17.42 19.62
N LEU A 138 4.33 -18.64 19.79
CA LEU A 138 3.77 -19.86 19.20
C LEU A 138 2.27 -20.06 19.53
N PRO A 139 1.79 -19.90 20.78
CA PRO A 139 0.36 -19.97 21.07
C PRO A 139 -0.49 -18.99 20.25
N ARG A 140 -0.02 -17.75 20.10
CA ARG A 140 -0.72 -16.73 19.31
C ARG A 140 -0.69 -17.06 17.81
N ILE A 141 0.47 -17.44 17.29
CA ILE A 141 0.65 -17.74 15.86
C ILE A 141 -0.17 -18.95 15.46
N ASP A 142 -0.16 -20.02 16.26
CA ASP A 142 -0.97 -21.21 16.02
C ASP A 142 -2.48 -20.88 15.99
N ARG A 143 -2.96 -20.05 16.93
CA ARG A 143 -4.35 -19.56 16.91
C ARG A 143 -4.66 -18.84 15.60
N ILE A 144 -3.79 -17.94 15.15
CA ILE A 144 -3.93 -17.21 13.88
C ILE A 144 -3.98 -18.18 12.70
N ILE A 145 -3.06 -19.15 12.63
CA ILE A 145 -3.01 -20.14 11.54
C ILE A 145 -4.30 -20.96 11.51
N ARG A 146 -4.77 -21.47 12.65
CA ARG A 146 -6.01 -22.26 12.73
C ARG A 146 -7.24 -21.45 12.35
N CYS A 147 -7.34 -20.20 12.80
CA CYS A 147 -8.45 -19.31 12.44
C CYS A 147 -8.42 -18.95 10.95
N SER A 148 -7.22 -18.75 10.37
CA SER A 148 -7.07 -18.37 8.97
C SER A 148 -7.31 -19.54 8.01
N LEU A 149 -6.75 -20.72 8.30
CA LEU A 149 -6.85 -21.92 7.45
C LEU A 149 -8.14 -22.72 7.69
N GLY A 150 -8.81 -22.52 8.83
CA GLY A 150 -10.14 -23.06 9.09
C GLY A 150 -11.23 -22.32 8.32
N SER A 151 -12.40 -22.93 8.14
CA SER A 151 -13.55 -22.17 7.61
C SER A 151 -14.09 -21.22 8.69
N GLN A 152 -14.27 -19.94 8.34
CA GLN A 152 -14.84 -18.93 9.24
C GLN A 152 -16.18 -19.39 9.87
N GLU A 153 -17.04 -20.05 9.10
CA GLU A 153 -18.31 -20.62 9.58
C GLU A 153 -18.13 -21.67 10.67
N LYS A 154 -17.06 -22.47 10.60
CA LYS A 154 -16.76 -23.52 11.59
C LYS A 154 -16.22 -22.95 12.89
N TYR A 155 -15.57 -21.79 12.84
CA TYR A 155 -15.02 -21.10 14.02
C TYR A 155 -16.05 -20.20 14.72
N LEU A 156 -16.89 -19.49 13.95
CA LEU A 156 -17.96 -18.63 14.49
C LEU A 156 -19.25 -19.38 14.77
N GLY A 157 -19.40 -20.61 14.26
CA GLY A 157 -20.57 -21.47 14.50
C GLY A 157 -21.88 -20.95 13.90
N LEU A 158 -21.82 -19.92 13.05
CA LEU A 158 -22.97 -19.23 12.47
C LEU A 158 -22.67 -18.87 11.00
N PRO A 159 -23.67 -18.95 10.10
CA PRO A 159 -23.54 -18.44 8.74
C PRO A 159 -23.29 -16.92 8.78
N LEU A 160 -22.34 -16.44 7.99
CA LEU A 160 -22.06 -15.01 7.88
C LEU A 160 -23.30 -14.27 7.35
N PRO A 161 -23.66 -13.10 7.91
CA PRO A 161 -24.74 -12.29 7.37
C PRO A 161 -24.54 -11.98 5.89
N ALA A 162 -25.65 -11.91 5.15
CA ALA A 162 -25.64 -11.59 3.74
C ALA A 162 -24.91 -10.27 3.47
N VAL A 163 -24.15 -10.23 2.37
CA VAL A 163 -23.49 -9.01 1.89
C VAL A 163 -24.52 -8.18 1.13
N GLU A 164 -24.81 -7.00 1.65
CA GLU A 164 -25.72 -6.03 1.03
C GLU A 164 -24.94 -4.78 0.59
N PRO A 165 -25.34 -4.11 -0.51
CA PRO A 165 -24.70 -2.88 -0.93
C PRO A 165 -25.10 -1.72 0.00
N VAL A 166 -24.16 -0.81 0.27
CA VAL A 166 -24.46 0.37 1.09
C VAL A 166 -25.39 1.32 0.34
N PRO A 167 -26.56 1.67 0.92
CA PRO A 167 -27.48 2.63 0.30
C PRO A 167 -26.83 4.01 0.12
N GLU A 168 -27.10 4.70 -1.01
CA GLU A 168 -26.56 6.05 -1.23
C GLU A 168 -26.97 7.04 -0.13
N ALA A 169 -28.16 6.87 0.46
CA ALA A 169 -28.65 7.67 1.58
C ALA A 169 -27.82 7.51 2.88
N SER A 170 -27.04 6.44 3.00
CA SER A 170 -26.13 6.19 4.13
C SER A 170 -24.76 6.85 3.94
N VAL A 171 -24.52 7.48 2.79
CA VAL A 171 -23.26 8.16 2.46
C VAL A 171 -23.52 9.66 2.38
N SER A 172 -22.64 10.47 2.97
CA SER A 172 -22.62 11.89 2.63
C SER A 172 -22.04 12.03 1.22
N THR A 173 -22.88 12.21 0.21
CA THR A 173 -22.44 12.36 -1.18
C THR A 173 -21.99 13.78 -1.48
N VAL A 174 -21.10 13.96 -2.45
CA VAL A 174 -20.58 15.28 -2.83
C VAL A 174 -21.72 16.19 -3.30
N GLU A 175 -22.66 15.66 -4.10
CA GLU A 175 -23.76 16.43 -4.67
C GLU A 175 -24.82 16.84 -3.65
N ALA A 176 -24.97 16.10 -2.55
CA ALA A 176 -25.96 16.40 -1.52
C ALA A 176 -25.50 17.47 -0.51
N ARG A 177 -24.21 17.83 -0.47
CA ARG A 177 -23.65 18.76 0.51
C ARG A 177 -23.94 20.20 0.15
N THR A 178 -24.58 20.91 1.05
CA THR A 178 -24.79 22.36 0.93
C THR A 178 -23.47 23.13 1.11
N LEU A 179 -23.44 24.40 0.70
CA LEU A 179 -22.28 25.27 0.99
C LEU A 179 -22.12 25.49 2.50
N GLU A 180 -23.23 25.65 3.22
CA GLU A 180 -23.26 25.86 4.67
C GLU A 180 -22.69 24.67 5.44
N GLU A 181 -23.04 23.43 5.06
CA GLU A 181 -22.46 22.23 5.67
C GLU A 181 -20.95 22.15 5.45
N ARG A 182 -20.50 22.42 4.22
CA ARG A 182 -19.06 22.39 3.88
C ARG A 182 -18.28 23.39 4.71
N GLU A 183 -18.77 24.64 4.81
CA GLU A 183 -18.13 25.68 5.61
C GLU A 183 -18.16 25.35 7.11
N ARG A 184 -19.30 24.83 7.60
CA ARG A 184 -19.46 24.42 9.01
C ARG A 184 -18.47 23.32 9.38
N TRP A 185 -18.36 22.27 8.56
CA TRP A 185 -17.42 21.18 8.82
C TRP A 185 -15.98 21.66 8.74
N TRP A 186 -15.63 22.46 7.72
CA TRP A 186 -14.29 23.05 7.60
C TRP A 186 -13.88 23.82 8.85
N LYS A 187 -14.72 24.76 9.32
CA LYS A 187 -14.46 25.55 10.55
C LYS A 187 -14.36 24.66 11.79
N ARG A 188 -15.26 23.68 11.92
CA ARG A 188 -15.26 22.74 13.06
C ARG A 188 -13.97 21.90 13.09
N GLY A 189 -13.52 21.42 11.93
CA GLY A 189 -12.27 20.67 11.81
C GLY A 189 -11.05 21.51 12.16
N LEU A 190 -10.93 22.72 11.60
CA LEU A 190 -9.82 23.63 11.91
C LEU A 190 -9.77 23.96 13.40
N LYS A 191 -10.92 24.19 14.02
CA LYS A 191 -11.01 24.41 15.47
C LYS A 191 -10.48 23.19 16.24
N ALA A 192 -10.95 21.98 15.92
CA ALA A 192 -10.48 20.76 16.59
C ALA A 192 -8.97 20.52 16.40
N ILE A 193 -8.43 20.83 15.22
CA ILE A 193 -6.98 20.79 14.95
C ILE A 193 -6.24 21.79 15.85
N SER A 194 -6.67 23.05 15.89
CA SER A 194 -6.01 24.09 16.69
C SER A 194 -6.00 23.78 18.19
N GLU A 195 -7.05 23.11 18.68
CA GLU A 195 -7.19 22.64 20.06
C GLU A 195 -6.37 21.36 20.38
N GLY A 196 -5.57 20.85 19.43
CA GLY A 196 -4.73 19.67 19.64
C GLY A 196 -5.49 18.34 19.71
N LYS A 197 -6.73 18.30 19.21
CA LYS A 197 -7.59 17.10 19.34
C LYS A 197 -7.35 16.05 18.25
N LEU A 198 -6.57 16.37 17.22
CA LEU A 198 -6.29 15.48 16.10
C LEU A 198 -4.84 14.99 16.15
N ALA A 199 -4.66 13.67 16.02
CA ALA A 199 -3.41 13.06 15.61
C ALA A 199 -3.54 12.41 14.23
N VAL A 200 -2.41 12.18 13.59
CA VAL A 200 -2.33 11.53 12.28
C VAL A 200 -1.53 10.24 12.39
N VAL A 201 -2.05 9.16 11.82
CA VAL A 201 -1.39 7.86 11.71
C VAL A 201 -1.17 7.53 10.24
N LEU A 202 0.10 7.38 9.86
CA LEU A 202 0.50 6.97 8.51
C LEU A 202 0.85 5.49 8.47
N LEU A 203 0.23 4.75 7.55
CA LEU A 203 0.54 3.35 7.26
C LEU A 203 1.63 3.28 6.18
N SER A 204 2.89 3.10 6.60
CA SER A 204 4.09 3.06 5.74
C SER A 204 4.93 1.79 5.95
N GLY A 205 4.29 0.68 6.32
CA GLY A 205 4.96 -0.62 6.47
C GLY A 205 5.35 -1.32 5.16
N GLY A 206 4.72 -0.92 4.04
CA GLY A 206 4.95 -1.52 2.73
C GLY A 206 6.22 -1.03 2.03
N GLN A 207 7.00 -1.97 1.49
CA GLN A 207 8.14 -1.66 0.62
C GLN A 207 7.70 -1.25 -0.79
N GLY A 208 8.54 -0.46 -1.48
CA GLY A 208 8.35 -0.03 -2.87
C GLY A 208 8.63 -1.10 -3.94
N THR A 209 8.66 -2.38 -3.61
CA THR A 209 9.15 -3.44 -4.52
C THR A 209 8.38 -3.54 -5.84
N ARG A 210 7.06 -3.34 -5.83
CA ARG A 210 6.23 -3.29 -7.05
C ARG A 210 6.53 -2.07 -7.95
N LEU A 211 7.18 -1.05 -7.40
CA LEU A 211 7.66 0.13 -8.11
C LEU A 211 9.10 -0.04 -8.62
N GLY A 212 9.73 -1.20 -8.36
CA GLY A 212 11.14 -1.45 -8.68
C GLY A 212 12.12 -0.73 -7.75
N SER A 213 11.68 -0.30 -6.56
CA SER A 213 12.55 0.34 -5.55
C SER A 213 12.75 -0.56 -4.33
N SER A 214 13.98 -0.57 -3.79
CA SER A 214 14.31 -1.15 -2.49
C SER A 214 13.90 -0.26 -1.32
N ASP A 215 13.65 1.02 -1.57
CA ASP A 215 13.35 2.00 -0.53
C ASP A 215 11.88 1.92 -0.06
N PRO A 216 11.57 2.41 1.15
CA PRO A 216 10.20 2.61 1.58
C PRO A 216 9.42 3.46 0.56
N LYS A 217 8.16 3.11 0.34
CA LYS A 217 7.35 3.76 -0.70
C LYS A 217 7.22 5.28 -0.49
N GLY A 218 7.19 5.75 0.76
CA GLY A 218 7.11 7.18 1.06
C GLY A 218 8.30 8.01 0.56
N CYS A 219 9.48 7.38 0.38
CA CYS A 219 10.67 8.03 -0.17
C CYS A 219 10.58 8.25 -1.69
N PHE A 220 9.60 7.63 -2.36
CA PHE A 220 9.52 7.60 -3.81
C PHE A 220 9.20 8.99 -4.39
N ASN A 221 9.92 9.36 -5.44
CA ASN A 221 9.67 10.55 -6.25
C ASN A 221 8.95 10.12 -7.54
N ILE A 222 7.74 10.65 -7.75
CA ILE A 222 6.90 10.32 -8.92
C ILE A 222 7.22 11.13 -10.18
N GLY A 223 8.28 11.94 -10.14
CA GLY A 223 8.73 12.81 -11.23
C GLY A 223 8.03 14.16 -11.27
N LEU A 224 7.57 14.68 -10.13
CA LEU A 224 7.03 16.04 -10.03
C LEU A 224 8.12 17.09 -10.36
N PRO A 225 7.76 18.27 -10.90
CA PRO A 225 8.71 19.36 -11.13
C PRO A 225 9.63 19.68 -9.94
N SER A 226 9.10 19.63 -8.73
CA SER A 226 9.83 19.86 -7.47
C SER A 226 10.80 18.75 -7.08
N GLY A 227 10.62 17.54 -7.63
CA GLY A 227 11.32 16.34 -7.20
C GLY A 227 10.96 15.82 -5.80
N LYS A 228 9.89 16.34 -5.17
CA LYS A 228 9.48 15.96 -3.82
C LYS A 228 9.09 14.48 -3.71
N SER A 229 9.40 13.90 -2.56
CA SER A 229 8.93 12.56 -2.16
C SER A 229 7.48 12.59 -1.66
N LEU A 230 6.83 11.43 -1.56
CA LEU A 230 5.49 11.34 -0.96
C LEU A 230 5.49 11.81 0.50
N PHE A 231 6.52 11.47 1.28
CA PHE A 231 6.67 11.94 2.66
C PHE A 231 6.75 13.47 2.74
N GLN A 232 7.52 14.10 1.85
CA GLN A 232 7.64 15.55 1.85
C GLN A 232 6.30 16.23 1.51
N LEU A 233 5.58 15.73 0.50
CA LEU A 233 4.25 16.27 0.15
C LEU A 233 3.27 16.17 1.32
N GLN A 234 3.30 15.05 2.06
CA GLN A 234 2.44 14.82 3.22
C GLN A 234 2.83 15.72 4.41
N ALA A 235 4.13 15.87 4.68
CA ALA A 235 4.64 16.76 5.72
C ALA A 235 4.30 18.24 5.45
N GLU A 236 4.48 18.70 4.21
CA GLU A 236 4.14 20.07 3.82
C GLU A 236 2.63 20.34 3.90
N ARG A 237 1.77 19.32 3.67
CA ARG A 237 0.32 19.42 3.90
C ARG A 237 -0.01 19.57 5.39
N ILE A 238 0.67 18.82 6.27
CA ILE A 238 0.54 19.01 7.72
C ILE A 238 0.94 20.44 8.10
N LEU A 239 2.12 20.90 7.68
CA LEU A 239 2.57 22.27 7.97
C LEU A 239 1.56 23.34 7.49
N CYS A 240 0.99 23.16 6.30
CA CYS A 240 0.00 24.07 5.76
C CYS A 240 -1.29 24.09 6.60
N ILE A 241 -1.83 22.92 6.98
CA ILE A 241 -3.07 22.87 7.76
C ILE A 241 -2.87 23.38 9.18
N GLN A 242 -1.69 23.18 9.78
CA GLN A 242 -1.32 23.77 11.07
C GLN A 242 -1.36 25.30 10.99
N LYS A 243 -0.80 25.89 9.93
CA LYS A 243 -0.85 27.33 9.68
C LYS A 243 -2.28 27.84 9.54
N LEU A 244 -3.12 27.14 8.77
CA LEU A 244 -4.53 27.50 8.59
C LEU A 244 -5.32 27.39 9.91
N ALA A 245 -5.07 26.35 10.70
CA ALA A 245 -5.72 26.15 12.00
C ALA A 245 -5.30 27.23 13.01
N ALA A 246 -4.02 27.60 13.06
CA ALA A 246 -3.51 28.67 13.91
C ALA A 246 -4.12 30.05 13.59
N GLN A 247 -4.46 30.30 12.32
CA GLN A 247 -5.15 31.53 11.90
C GLN A 247 -6.64 31.56 12.29
N SER A 248 -7.22 30.40 12.60
CA SER A 248 -8.65 30.24 12.88
C SER A 248 -9.01 30.35 14.37
N ASN A 249 -8.02 30.43 15.27
CA ASN A 249 -8.24 30.38 16.70
C ASN A 249 -7.27 31.30 17.47
N ASP A 250 -7.80 32.08 18.41
CA ASP A 250 -7.04 33.05 19.22
C ASP A 250 -6.43 32.45 20.50
N THR A 251 -6.80 31.21 20.87
CA THR A 251 -6.49 30.62 22.19
C THR A 251 -5.20 29.79 22.25
N GLY A 252 -4.39 29.84 21.19
CA GLY A 252 -3.16 29.05 21.04
C GLY A 252 -3.32 27.87 20.10
N PHE A 253 -2.19 27.39 19.57
CA PHE A 253 -2.15 26.32 18.57
C PHE A 253 -1.26 25.17 19.07
N MET A 254 -1.80 23.96 19.05
CA MET A 254 -1.05 22.72 19.32
C MET A 254 -0.75 21.98 18.00
N PRO A 255 0.52 21.65 17.72
CA PRO A 255 0.90 20.89 16.54
C PRO A 255 0.20 19.53 16.45
N ILE A 256 -0.05 19.09 15.21
CA ILE A 256 -0.56 17.76 14.91
C ILE A 256 0.59 16.77 15.12
N HIS A 257 0.37 15.78 15.98
CA HIS A 257 1.34 14.71 16.16
C HIS A 257 1.22 13.68 15.02
N TRP A 258 2.34 13.34 14.38
CA TRP A 258 2.40 12.40 13.26
C TRP A 258 3.03 11.08 13.67
N TYR A 259 2.20 10.06 13.83
CA TYR A 259 2.62 8.69 14.11
C TYR A 259 2.83 7.95 12.78
N ILE A 260 4.04 7.46 12.53
CA ILE A 260 4.39 6.78 11.28
C ILE A 260 4.64 5.31 11.58
N MET A 261 3.71 4.47 11.11
CA MET A 261 3.84 3.02 11.21
C MET A 261 4.75 2.50 10.09
N THR A 262 5.85 1.87 10.48
CA THR A 262 6.80 1.20 9.59
C THR A 262 6.72 -0.32 9.77
N SER A 263 7.44 -1.08 8.96
CA SER A 263 7.70 -2.49 9.22
C SER A 263 9.17 -2.68 9.59
N PRO A 264 9.57 -3.86 10.11
CA PRO A 264 10.98 -4.17 10.34
C PRO A 264 11.85 -3.99 9.09
N PHE A 265 11.26 -4.03 7.89
CA PHE A 265 11.97 -3.88 6.62
C PHE A 265 12.01 -2.43 6.08
N THR A 266 11.26 -1.50 6.67
CA THR A 266 11.21 -0.10 6.21
C THR A 266 11.64 0.92 7.27
N ASP A 267 11.71 0.54 8.54
CA ASP A 267 11.89 1.46 9.67
C ASP A 267 13.19 2.26 9.61
N GLU A 268 14.33 1.59 9.55
CA GLU A 268 15.66 2.25 9.57
C GLU A 268 15.81 3.22 8.39
N ALA A 269 15.48 2.78 7.18
CA ALA A 269 15.54 3.61 5.98
C ALA A 269 14.60 4.82 6.07
N THR A 270 13.40 4.65 6.64
CA THR A 270 12.43 5.73 6.82
C THR A 270 12.95 6.77 7.82
N ARG A 271 13.43 6.35 8.99
CA ARG A 271 13.99 7.26 10.02
C ARG A 271 15.14 8.09 9.46
N LYS A 272 16.11 7.43 8.82
CA LYS A 272 17.25 8.09 8.19
C LYS A 272 16.83 9.08 7.09
N PHE A 273 15.78 8.75 6.33
CA PHE A 273 15.24 9.64 5.31
C PHE A 273 14.66 10.92 5.95
N PHE A 274 13.88 10.80 7.02
CA PHE A 274 13.35 11.97 7.74
C PHE A 274 14.46 12.81 8.39
N GLU A 275 15.42 12.17 9.07
CA GLU A 275 16.55 12.87 9.70
C GLU A 275 17.38 13.66 8.68
N SER A 276 17.73 13.04 7.55
CA SER A 276 18.50 13.69 6.48
C SER A 276 17.78 14.86 5.83
N HIS A 277 16.44 14.89 5.88
CA HIS A 277 15.60 15.98 5.38
C HIS A 277 15.10 16.91 6.48
N LYS A 278 15.66 16.83 7.70
CA LYS A 278 15.27 17.65 8.85
C LYS A 278 13.75 17.65 9.08
N TYR A 279 13.16 16.46 9.00
CA TYR A 279 11.72 16.20 9.18
C TYR A 279 10.83 17.09 8.29
N PHE A 280 11.35 17.54 7.14
CA PHE A 280 10.64 18.37 6.16
C PHE A 280 10.08 19.68 6.75
N GLY A 281 10.72 20.22 7.79
CA GLY A 281 10.29 21.45 8.48
C GLY A 281 9.35 21.23 9.66
N LEU A 282 8.95 19.98 9.94
CA LEU A 282 8.35 19.60 11.22
C LEU A 282 9.47 19.55 12.29
N GLU A 283 9.22 20.06 13.49
CA GLU A 283 9.92 19.68 14.73
C GLU A 283 10.00 18.15 14.88
N SER A 284 11.17 17.64 15.24
CA SER A 284 11.43 16.21 15.33
C SER A 284 10.60 15.48 16.39
N ASP A 285 10.22 16.18 17.47
CA ASP A 285 9.42 15.62 18.58
C ASP A 285 7.92 15.51 18.25
N GLN A 286 7.46 16.08 17.13
CA GLN A 286 6.09 15.91 16.64
C GLN A 286 5.93 14.65 15.77
N VAL A 287 7.03 13.93 15.48
CA VAL A 287 7.02 12.72 14.65
C VAL A 287 7.44 11.50 15.47
N THR A 288 6.54 10.53 15.60
CA THR A 288 6.82 9.26 16.28
C THR A 288 6.78 8.10 15.31
N PHE A 289 7.91 7.43 15.10
CA PHE A 289 7.97 6.19 14.33
C PHE A 289 7.75 4.98 15.23
N PHE A 290 6.92 4.04 14.77
CA PHE A 290 6.68 2.77 15.46
C PHE A 290 6.53 1.64 14.46
N GLN A 291 6.91 0.44 14.87
CA GLN A 291 6.92 -0.73 13.98
C GLN A 291 5.68 -1.58 14.20
N GLN A 292 5.10 -2.04 13.10
CA GLN A 292 4.15 -3.15 13.14
C GLN A 292 4.85 -4.50 13.36
N GLY A 293 4.05 -5.51 13.71
CA GLY A 293 4.54 -6.87 13.92
C GLY A 293 4.87 -7.60 12.61
N THR A 294 5.33 -8.84 12.77
CA THR A 294 5.52 -9.78 11.65
C THR A 294 4.96 -11.13 12.03
N LEU A 295 4.49 -11.87 11.03
CA LEU A 295 4.08 -13.26 11.16
C LEU A 295 4.95 -14.18 10.31
N PRO A 296 5.17 -15.43 10.74
CA PRO A 296 5.71 -16.47 9.88
C PRO A 296 4.88 -16.65 8.62
N CYS A 297 5.55 -16.84 7.50
CA CYS A 297 4.93 -17.34 6.28
C CYS A 297 4.66 -18.83 6.45
N VAL A 298 3.52 -19.30 5.94
CA VAL A 298 3.10 -20.70 6.11
C VAL A 298 2.78 -21.40 4.79
N SER A 299 2.99 -22.71 4.73
CA SER A 299 2.52 -23.58 3.65
C SER A 299 1.00 -23.80 3.75
N GLY A 300 0.41 -24.48 2.77
CA GLY A 300 -1.04 -24.74 2.75
C GLY A 300 -1.55 -25.68 3.84
N ASP A 301 -0.66 -26.42 4.50
CA ASP A 301 -0.94 -27.20 5.71
C ASP A 301 -0.60 -26.45 7.01
N GLY A 302 -0.19 -25.17 6.94
CA GLY A 302 0.06 -24.32 8.09
C GLY A 302 1.45 -24.43 8.72
N ARG A 303 2.39 -25.15 8.10
CA ARG A 303 3.79 -25.24 8.59
C ARG A 303 4.59 -24.00 8.22
N PHE A 304 5.55 -23.65 9.06
CA PHE A 304 6.46 -22.53 8.80
C PHE A 304 7.29 -22.77 7.54
N ILE A 305 7.37 -21.74 6.70
CA ILE A 305 8.30 -21.72 5.58
C ILE A 305 9.64 -21.17 6.09
N MET A 306 10.71 -21.93 5.89
CA MET A 306 12.07 -21.54 6.23
C MET A 306 12.70 -20.75 5.09
N GLU A 307 13.11 -19.50 5.32
CA GLU A 307 13.85 -18.66 4.35
C GLU A 307 15.27 -19.21 4.12
N THR A 308 15.92 -19.61 5.21
CA THR A 308 17.20 -20.32 5.22
C THR A 308 17.12 -21.48 6.20
N PRO A 309 18.07 -22.44 6.20
CA PRO A 309 18.06 -23.56 7.14
C PRO A 309 17.99 -23.16 8.63
N TYR A 310 18.31 -21.91 8.96
CA TYR A 310 18.34 -21.37 10.32
C TYR A 310 17.45 -20.13 10.53
N LYS A 311 16.53 -19.83 9.60
CA LYS A 311 15.69 -18.62 9.68
C LYS A 311 14.30 -18.85 9.10
N VAL A 312 13.27 -18.56 9.88
CA VAL A 312 11.87 -18.58 9.47
C VAL A 312 11.59 -17.40 8.54
N SER A 313 10.94 -17.66 7.41
CA SER A 313 10.46 -16.60 6.51
C SER A 313 9.34 -15.82 7.18
N ARG A 314 9.46 -14.49 7.25
CA ARG A 314 8.48 -13.59 7.88
C ARG A 314 7.97 -12.53 6.92
N ALA A 315 6.75 -12.08 7.16
CA ALA A 315 6.16 -10.94 6.48
C ALA A 315 5.50 -9.99 7.48
N PRO A 316 5.31 -8.70 7.15
CA PRO A 316 4.49 -7.81 7.97
C PRO A 316 3.09 -8.40 8.14
N ASP A 317 2.49 -8.17 9.30
CA ASP A 317 1.19 -8.73 9.72
C ASP A 317 -0.04 -8.03 9.09
N GLY A 318 0.13 -7.37 7.94
CA GLY A 318 -0.90 -6.60 7.25
C GLY A 318 -1.10 -5.19 7.84
N ASN A 319 -1.78 -4.30 7.12
CA ASN A 319 -1.96 -2.91 7.59
C ASN A 319 -2.87 -2.80 8.85
N GLY A 320 -3.66 -3.82 9.16
CA GLY A 320 -4.41 -3.95 10.40
C GLY A 320 -3.56 -4.29 11.63
N GLY A 321 -2.31 -4.72 11.44
CA GLY A 321 -1.32 -4.82 12.53
C GLY A 321 -1.10 -3.49 13.28
N LEU A 322 -1.58 -2.37 12.70
CA LEU A 322 -1.73 -1.07 13.34
C LEU A 322 -2.25 -1.15 14.77
N TYR A 323 -3.36 -1.86 15.00
CA TYR A 323 -4.05 -1.81 16.29
C TYR A 323 -3.21 -2.42 17.41
N SER A 324 -2.60 -3.58 17.13
CA SER A 324 -1.67 -4.24 18.04
C SER A 324 -0.38 -3.44 18.23
N ALA A 325 0.13 -2.80 17.17
CA ALA A 325 1.33 -1.97 17.22
C ALA A 325 1.15 -0.70 18.06
N LEU A 326 0.02 0.00 17.90
CA LEU A 326 -0.33 1.17 18.72
C LEU A 326 -0.42 0.81 20.21
N LYS A 327 -1.08 -0.31 20.51
CA LYS A 327 -1.28 -0.78 21.89
C LYS A 327 0.03 -1.24 22.53
N SER A 328 0.79 -2.10 21.86
CA SER A 328 2.06 -2.63 22.41
C SER A 328 3.12 -1.54 22.59
N SER A 329 3.10 -0.51 21.73
CA SER A 329 3.99 0.65 21.80
C SER A 329 3.51 1.74 22.78
N LYS A 330 2.39 1.52 23.49
CA LYS A 330 1.75 2.50 24.40
C LYS A 330 1.42 3.85 23.77
N LEU A 331 1.14 3.86 22.47
CA LEU A 331 0.86 5.08 21.72
C LEU A 331 -0.57 5.57 21.90
N LEU A 332 -1.49 4.68 22.29
CA LEU A 332 -2.85 5.07 22.64
C LEU A 332 -2.87 5.90 23.93
N GLU A 333 -2.00 5.56 24.89
CA GLU A 333 -1.77 6.31 26.12
C GLU A 333 -1.06 7.65 25.83
N ASP A 334 -0.05 7.66 24.96
CA ASP A 334 0.60 8.90 24.51
C ASP A 334 -0.39 9.87 23.86
N MET A 335 -1.23 9.38 22.94
CA MET A 335 -2.33 10.17 22.35
C MET A 335 -3.26 10.74 23.42
N ALA A 336 -3.66 9.93 24.40
CA ALA A 336 -4.54 10.37 25.49
C ALA A 336 -3.88 11.46 26.35
N MET A 337 -2.59 11.32 26.69
CA MET A 337 -1.82 12.32 27.45
C MET A 337 -1.70 13.65 26.70
N ARG A 338 -1.62 13.60 25.37
CA ARG A 338 -1.59 14.79 24.49
C ARG A 338 -2.97 15.45 24.30
N GLY A 339 -4.04 14.85 24.82
CA GLY A 339 -5.41 15.36 24.66
C GLY A 339 -6.06 15.02 23.32
N VAL A 340 -5.45 14.12 22.53
CA VAL A 340 -6.00 13.65 21.25
C VAL A 340 -7.35 12.98 21.48
N LYS A 341 -8.30 13.28 20.59
CA LYS A 341 -9.64 12.67 20.56
C LYS A 341 -9.91 11.93 19.27
N TYR A 342 -9.29 12.36 18.18
CA TYR A 342 -9.53 11.89 16.84
C TYR A 342 -8.22 11.50 16.17
N VAL A 343 -8.24 10.43 15.39
CA VAL A 343 -7.07 9.90 14.69
C VAL A 343 -7.40 9.75 13.21
N ASP A 344 -6.71 10.54 12.38
CA ASP A 344 -6.77 10.43 10.92
C ASP A 344 -5.73 9.40 10.46
N CYS A 345 -6.21 8.31 9.85
CA CYS A 345 -5.40 7.15 9.47
C CYS A 345 -5.42 6.95 7.95
N TYR A 346 -4.24 6.93 7.32
CA TYR A 346 -4.14 6.80 5.87
C TYR A 346 -2.93 6.00 5.37
N GLY A 347 -3.04 5.49 4.14
CA GLY A 347 -1.95 4.82 3.42
C GLY A 347 -0.98 5.79 2.73
N VAL A 348 0.32 5.48 2.77
CA VAL A 348 1.38 6.35 2.22
C VAL A 348 1.33 6.56 0.70
N ASP A 349 0.64 5.68 -0.04
CA ASP A 349 0.74 5.59 -1.49
C ASP A 349 -0.14 6.58 -2.27
N ASN A 350 -1.01 7.32 -1.61
CA ASN A 350 -1.91 8.26 -2.25
C ASN A 350 -1.29 9.67 -2.36
N VAL A 351 -0.93 10.07 -3.59
CA VAL A 351 -0.32 11.38 -3.87
C VAL A 351 -1.28 12.53 -3.57
N LEU A 352 -2.58 12.32 -3.69
CA LEU A 352 -3.63 13.34 -3.49
C LEU A 352 -4.20 13.37 -2.08
N VAL A 353 -3.66 12.59 -1.13
CA VAL A 353 -4.19 12.54 0.24
C VAL A 353 -4.25 13.92 0.89
N ARG A 354 -5.45 14.34 1.31
CA ARG A 354 -5.66 15.48 2.18
C ARG A 354 -5.42 15.08 3.64
N VAL A 355 -4.15 15.08 4.04
CA VAL A 355 -3.72 14.73 5.41
C VAL A 355 -4.34 15.71 6.40
N ALA A 356 -4.97 15.20 7.46
CA ALA A 356 -5.65 16.01 8.48
C ALA A 356 -6.74 16.93 7.91
N ASP A 357 -7.55 16.41 6.97
CA ASP A 357 -8.61 17.18 6.30
C ASP A 357 -9.66 17.75 7.29
N PRO A 358 -9.76 19.09 7.43
CA PRO A 358 -10.72 19.71 8.32
C PRO A 358 -12.18 19.42 7.94
N ALA A 359 -12.50 19.30 6.65
CA ALA A 359 -13.87 19.02 6.24
C ALA A 359 -14.31 17.62 6.70
N PHE A 360 -13.45 16.62 6.51
CA PHE A 360 -13.73 15.26 6.97
C PHE A 360 -13.75 15.15 8.50
N LEU A 361 -12.81 15.78 9.20
CA LEU A 361 -12.81 15.82 10.67
C LEU A 361 -14.07 16.53 11.19
N GLY A 362 -14.44 17.67 10.61
CA GLY A 362 -15.64 18.39 10.98
C GLY A 362 -16.90 17.56 10.78
N TYR A 363 -17.03 16.86 9.66
CA TYR A 363 -18.12 15.92 9.41
C TYR A 363 -18.15 14.79 10.45
N PHE A 364 -17.00 14.19 10.75
CA PHE A 364 -16.85 13.11 11.72
C PHE A 364 -17.33 13.54 13.12
N ILE A 365 -16.91 14.72 13.58
CA ILE A 365 -17.33 15.29 14.86
C ILE A 365 -18.83 15.61 14.85
N ASP A 366 -19.34 16.18 13.76
CA ASP A 366 -20.76 16.55 13.62
C ASP A 366 -21.69 15.33 13.63
N LYS A 367 -21.24 14.20 13.07
CA LYS A 367 -21.96 12.92 13.10
C LYS A 367 -21.87 12.19 14.44
N GLY A 368 -20.83 12.46 15.24
CA GLY A 368 -20.63 11.80 16.54
C GLY A 368 -20.46 10.29 16.43
N VAL A 369 -19.79 9.81 15.36
CA VAL A 369 -19.56 8.39 15.11
C VAL A 369 -18.20 7.92 15.65
N ALA A 370 -18.05 6.62 15.88
CA ALA A 370 -16.81 6.03 16.38
C ALA A 370 -15.74 5.84 15.29
N ALA A 371 -16.18 5.58 14.05
CA ALA A 371 -15.33 5.46 12.88
C ALA A 371 -15.96 6.16 11.67
N ALA A 372 -15.14 6.61 10.73
CA ALA A 372 -15.60 7.05 9.42
C ALA A 372 -14.57 6.71 8.35
N ALA A 373 -15.02 6.64 7.10
CA ALA A 373 -14.15 6.45 5.95
C ALA A 373 -14.49 7.43 4.84
N LYS A 374 -13.45 7.96 4.19
CA LYS A 374 -13.65 8.57 2.87
C LYS A 374 -13.81 7.48 1.84
N VAL A 375 -14.72 7.71 0.90
CA VAL A 375 -15.00 6.79 -0.20
C VAL A 375 -14.95 7.54 -1.53
N VAL A 376 -14.55 6.84 -2.58
CA VAL A 376 -14.73 7.33 -3.95
C VAL A 376 -15.66 6.38 -4.69
N ARG A 377 -16.35 6.89 -5.72
CA ARG A 377 -17.06 6.01 -6.63
C ARG A 377 -16.07 5.10 -7.36
N LYS A 378 -16.44 3.83 -7.45
CA LYS A 378 -15.75 2.83 -8.27
C LYS A 378 -15.81 3.28 -9.73
N ALA A 379 -14.66 3.42 -10.36
CA ALA A 379 -14.52 4.03 -11.69
C ALA A 379 -15.06 3.11 -12.79
N TYR A 380 -14.88 1.79 -12.62
CA TYR A 380 -15.36 0.76 -13.55
C TYR A 380 -15.51 -0.58 -12.82
N PRO A 381 -16.32 -1.52 -13.35
CA PRO A 381 -16.67 -2.77 -12.64
C PRO A 381 -15.46 -3.61 -12.19
N GLN A 382 -14.39 -3.66 -13.00
CA GLN A 382 -13.18 -4.44 -12.75
C GLN A 382 -12.08 -3.69 -11.97
N GLU A 383 -12.37 -2.50 -11.43
CA GLU A 383 -11.40 -1.77 -10.61
C GLU A 383 -11.00 -2.60 -9.38
N LYS A 384 -9.68 -2.73 -9.14
CA LYS A 384 -9.11 -3.52 -8.04
C LYS A 384 -9.08 -2.72 -6.73
N VAL A 385 -10.28 -2.46 -6.22
CA VAL A 385 -10.51 -1.76 -4.96
C VAL A 385 -11.55 -2.52 -4.14
N GLY A 386 -11.30 -2.64 -2.84
CA GLY A 386 -12.31 -3.12 -1.91
C GLY A 386 -13.51 -2.17 -1.86
N VAL A 387 -14.70 -2.72 -1.63
CA VAL A 387 -15.95 -1.95 -1.61
C VAL A 387 -16.61 -2.03 -0.25
N PHE A 388 -17.16 -0.91 0.21
CA PHE A 388 -18.00 -0.88 1.41
C PHE A 388 -19.32 -1.60 1.15
N VAL A 389 -19.67 -2.46 2.10
CA VAL A 389 -20.90 -3.25 2.13
C VAL A 389 -21.51 -3.16 3.52
N GLN A 390 -22.75 -3.62 3.63
CA GLN A 390 -23.44 -3.82 4.88
C GLN A 390 -23.63 -5.32 5.13
N ARG A 391 -23.31 -5.78 6.34
CA ARG A 391 -23.49 -7.19 6.73
C ARG A 391 -24.88 -7.38 7.33
N GLY A 392 -25.82 -7.81 6.48
CA GLY A 392 -27.24 -7.87 6.77
C GLY A 392 -27.91 -6.50 6.79
N ARG A 393 -29.21 -6.46 6.49
CA ARG A 393 -30.00 -5.22 6.48
C ARG A 393 -29.90 -4.47 7.82
N GLY A 394 -29.37 -3.25 7.80
CA GLY A 394 -29.21 -2.45 9.02
C GLY A 394 -28.01 -2.85 9.89
N GLY A 395 -27.21 -3.85 9.47
CA GLY A 395 -26.03 -4.31 10.20
C GLY A 395 -24.80 -3.41 10.01
N PRO A 396 -23.64 -3.82 10.56
CA PRO A 396 -22.42 -3.03 10.51
C PRO A 396 -21.88 -2.91 9.09
N PHE A 397 -21.12 -1.84 8.85
CA PHE A 397 -20.35 -1.71 7.63
C PHE A 397 -19.13 -2.63 7.68
N ALA A 398 -18.80 -3.19 6.52
CA ALA A 398 -17.59 -3.95 6.30
C ALA A 398 -17.02 -3.58 4.93
N VAL A 399 -15.80 -4.02 4.65
CA VAL A 399 -15.24 -3.96 3.31
C VAL A 399 -15.14 -5.39 2.79
N VAL A 400 -15.56 -5.60 1.55
CA VAL A 400 -15.25 -6.83 0.80
C VAL A 400 -14.11 -6.48 -0.12
N GLU A 401 -12.98 -7.18 0.02
CA GLU A 401 -11.84 -6.92 -0.86
C GLU A 401 -12.10 -7.38 -2.29
N TYR A 402 -11.43 -6.74 -3.25
CA TYR A 402 -11.65 -7.05 -4.67
C TYR A 402 -11.37 -8.52 -5.02
N SER A 403 -10.49 -9.19 -4.27
CA SER A 403 -10.19 -10.62 -4.42
C SER A 403 -11.27 -11.54 -3.85
N GLU A 404 -12.16 -11.00 -3.03
CA GLU A 404 -13.26 -11.71 -2.35
C GLU A 404 -14.63 -11.39 -2.99
N MET A 405 -14.68 -10.46 -3.94
CA MET A 405 -15.91 -10.13 -4.67
C MET A 405 -16.26 -11.19 -5.72
N ASP A 406 -17.52 -11.60 -5.77
CA ASP A 406 -18.01 -12.42 -6.86
C ASP A 406 -18.28 -11.59 -8.15
N ALA A 407 -18.38 -12.27 -9.29
CA ALA A 407 -18.60 -11.61 -10.58
C ALA A 407 -19.91 -10.80 -10.62
N SER A 408 -20.96 -11.25 -9.93
CA SER A 408 -22.25 -10.58 -9.92
C SER A 408 -22.16 -9.23 -9.21
N MET A 409 -21.54 -9.18 -8.03
CA MET A 409 -21.29 -7.98 -7.25
C MET A 409 -20.48 -6.94 -8.04
N THR A 410 -19.49 -7.39 -8.83
CA THR A 410 -18.65 -6.46 -9.59
C THR A 410 -19.40 -5.68 -10.67
N THR A 411 -20.42 -6.30 -11.28
CA THR A 411 -21.14 -5.75 -12.45
C THR A 411 -22.56 -5.29 -12.17
N GLU A 412 -23.08 -5.50 -10.96
CA GLU A 412 -24.47 -5.19 -10.64
C GLU A 412 -24.77 -3.69 -10.75
N ILE A 413 -25.85 -3.35 -11.46
CA ILE A 413 -26.29 -1.98 -11.72
C ILE A 413 -27.57 -1.68 -10.93
N ASN A 414 -27.58 -0.54 -10.25
CA ASN A 414 -28.78 0.07 -9.72
C ASN A 414 -29.64 0.59 -10.88
N GLN A 415 -30.80 -0.02 -11.09
CA GLN A 415 -31.69 0.28 -12.22
C GLN A 415 -32.26 1.71 -12.18
N THR A 416 -32.32 2.34 -10.99
CA THR A 416 -32.82 3.71 -10.84
C THR A 416 -31.75 4.75 -11.16
N THR A 417 -30.51 4.54 -10.70
CA THR A 417 -29.43 5.52 -10.87
C THR A 417 -28.55 5.24 -12.09
N GLY A 418 -28.63 4.04 -12.67
CA GLY A 418 -27.76 3.58 -13.75
C GLY A 418 -26.30 3.33 -13.31
N ARG A 419 -26.02 3.40 -12.00
CA ARG A 419 -24.68 3.28 -11.43
C ARG A 419 -24.43 1.88 -10.89
N LEU A 420 -23.16 1.53 -10.66
CA LEU A 420 -22.81 0.30 -9.96
C LEU A 420 -23.44 0.28 -8.56
N ARG A 421 -24.02 -0.87 -8.18
CA ARG A 421 -24.66 -1.05 -6.87
C ARG A 421 -23.62 -1.14 -5.75
N TYR A 422 -22.50 -1.80 -6.02
CA TYR A 422 -21.32 -1.85 -5.15
C TYR A 422 -20.27 -0.85 -5.63
N CYS A 423 -20.48 0.44 -5.32
CA CYS A 423 -19.68 1.53 -5.87
C CYS A 423 -18.82 2.29 -4.86
N TRP A 424 -19.02 2.10 -3.56
CA TRP A 424 -18.30 2.87 -2.54
C TRP A 424 -16.94 2.23 -2.25
N SER A 425 -15.90 2.74 -2.93
CA SER A 425 -14.56 2.16 -2.86
C SER A 425 -13.85 2.58 -1.57
N ASN A 426 -13.24 1.62 -0.89
CA ASN A 426 -12.34 1.88 0.21
C ASN A 426 -10.99 2.40 -0.33
N VAL A 427 -10.64 3.63 0.03
CA VAL A 427 -9.40 4.29 -0.39
C VAL A 427 -8.37 4.41 0.73
N CYS A 428 -8.56 3.69 1.84
CA CYS A 428 -7.67 3.70 3.00
C CYS A 428 -7.45 5.11 3.57
N LEU A 429 -8.56 5.83 3.77
CA LEU A 429 -8.64 7.15 4.41
C LEU A 429 -9.71 7.07 5.49
N HIS A 430 -9.29 6.86 6.74
CA HIS A 430 -10.16 6.51 7.86
C HIS A 430 -10.00 7.49 9.01
N MET A 431 -11.07 7.78 9.73
CA MET A 431 -11.05 8.58 10.95
C MET A 431 -11.60 7.73 12.08
N PHE A 432 -10.92 7.74 13.23
CA PHE A 432 -11.33 7.00 14.41
C PHE A 432 -11.39 7.92 15.64
N THR A 433 -12.27 7.60 16.58
CA THR A 433 -12.11 8.12 17.95
C THR A 433 -11.00 7.35 18.65
N LEU A 434 -10.28 8.03 19.54
CA LEU A 434 -9.25 7.38 20.36
C LEU A 434 -9.86 6.25 21.24
N ASP A 435 -11.08 6.46 21.75
CA ASP A 435 -11.79 5.47 22.55
C ASP A 435 -12.08 4.20 21.75
N PHE A 436 -12.48 4.34 20.48
CA PHE A 436 -12.72 3.20 19.60
C PHE A 436 -11.43 2.44 19.29
N LEU A 437 -10.32 3.14 19.02
CA LEU A 437 -9.01 2.49 18.81
C LEU A 437 -8.57 1.66 20.02
N ASN A 438 -8.80 2.15 21.24
CA ASN A 438 -8.53 1.41 22.47
C ASN A 438 -9.36 0.12 22.60
N GLN A 439 -10.62 0.16 22.15
CA GLN A 439 -11.52 -1.00 22.23
C GLN A 439 -11.20 -2.04 21.15
N VAL A 440 -11.02 -1.60 19.91
CA VAL A 440 -10.94 -2.50 18.74
C VAL A 440 -9.67 -3.36 18.75
N ALA A 441 -8.55 -2.84 19.29
CA ALA A 441 -7.31 -3.61 19.41
C ALA A 441 -7.49 -4.91 20.22
N ASN A 442 -8.36 -4.90 21.23
CA ASN A 442 -8.65 -6.11 22.02
C ASN A 442 -9.55 -7.10 21.26
N GLY A 443 -10.58 -6.58 20.57
CA GLY A 443 -11.51 -7.40 19.81
C GLY A 443 -10.83 -8.14 18.66
N LEU A 444 -10.03 -7.41 17.88
CA LEU A 444 -9.29 -7.97 16.76
C LEU A 444 -8.26 -9.02 17.17
N GLU A 445 -7.52 -8.79 18.26
CA GLU A 445 -6.56 -9.76 18.76
C GLU A 445 -7.26 -11.03 19.27
N LYS A 446 -8.41 -10.88 19.94
CA LYS A 446 -9.22 -12.01 20.42
C LYS A 446 -9.73 -12.86 19.26
N ASP A 447 -10.28 -12.23 18.23
CA ASP A 447 -10.92 -12.93 17.12
C ASP A 447 -9.90 -13.46 16.10
N SER A 448 -8.68 -12.91 16.08
CA SER A 448 -7.54 -13.39 15.27
C SER A 448 -7.90 -13.60 13.79
N ILE A 449 -8.66 -12.66 13.25
CA ILE A 449 -9.06 -12.64 11.83
C ILE A 449 -7.86 -12.14 11.01
N TYR A 450 -7.29 -13.04 10.21
CA TYR A 450 -6.24 -12.76 9.24
C TYR A 450 -6.62 -13.34 7.88
N HIS A 451 -6.36 -12.57 6.84
CA HIS A 451 -6.64 -12.93 5.46
C HIS A 451 -5.42 -13.63 4.86
N GLN A 452 -5.70 -14.66 4.05
CA GLN A 452 -4.66 -15.42 3.36
C GLN A 452 -4.27 -14.73 2.05
N ALA A 453 -3.02 -14.32 1.94
CA ALA A 453 -2.45 -13.83 0.70
C ALA A 453 -1.46 -14.86 0.14
N GLU A 454 -1.87 -15.60 -0.88
CA GLU A 454 -0.99 -16.51 -1.61
C GLU A 454 0.13 -15.73 -2.33
N LYS A 455 1.38 -16.13 -2.11
CA LYS A 455 2.57 -15.49 -2.65
C LYS A 455 3.64 -16.52 -2.99
N LYS A 456 4.54 -16.10 -3.87
CA LYS A 456 5.85 -16.72 -4.03
C LYS A 456 6.76 -16.22 -2.91
N ILE A 457 7.13 -17.10 -1.98
CA ILE A 457 7.83 -16.80 -0.73
C ILE A 457 9.25 -17.36 -0.80
N PRO A 458 10.29 -16.57 -0.45
CA PRO A 458 11.65 -17.07 -0.35
C PRO A 458 11.72 -18.30 0.57
N SER A 459 12.46 -19.32 0.13
CA SER A 459 12.66 -20.53 0.92
C SER A 459 14.06 -21.10 0.76
N ILE A 460 14.39 -22.10 1.57
CA ILE A 460 15.61 -22.92 1.44
C ILE A 460 15.79 -23.54 0.04
N HIS A 461 14.72 -23.66 -0.75
CA HIS A 461 14.74 -24.17 -2.13
C HIS A 461 14.64 -23.05 -3.17
N GLY A 462 15.02 -21.83 -2.81
CA GLY A 462 14.85 -20.62 -3.61
C GLY A 462 13.51 -19.97 -3.34
N PHE A 463 12.42 -20.50 -3.90
CA PHE A 463 11.07 -19.99 -3.66
C PHE A 463 10.04 -21.10 -3.62
N THR A 464 9.06 -20.96 -2.74
CA THR A 464 7.87 -21.82 -2.69
C THR A 464 6.59 -21.00 -2.76
N ILE A 465 5.48 -21.66 -3.11
CA ILE A 465 4.15 -21.07 -2.96
C ILE A 465 3.70 -21.27 -1.51
N GLY A 466 3.21 -20.21 -0.89
CA GLY A 466 2.70 -20.22 0.46
C GLY A 466 1.84 -19.00 0.77
N PHE A 467 1.43 -18.88 2.02
CA PHE A 467 0.53 -17.85 2.50
C PHE A 467 1.25 -16.86 3.41
N LYS A 468 1.01 -15.57 3.16
CA LYS A 468 1.17 -14.51 4.15
C LYS A 468 -0.18 -14.29 4.83
N LEU A 469 -0.18 -14.20 6.15
CA LEU A 469 -1.38 -13.93 6.93
C LEU A 469 -1.38 -12.45 7.29
N GLU A 470 -2.37 -11.72 6.81
CA GLU A 470 -2.43 -10.26 6.93
C GLU A 470 -3.76 -9.84 7.58
N GLN A 471 -3.70 -8.99 8.60
CA GLN A 471 -4.89 -8.31 9.11
C GLN A 471 -5.12 -7.04 8.30
N PHE A 472 -6.38 -6.70 8.00
CA PHE A 472 -6.71 -5.47 7.29
C PHE A 472 -7.18 -4.37 8.24
N VAL A 473 -6.75 -3.14 7.97
CA VAL A 473 -7.12 -1.97 8.79
C VAL A 473 -8.63 -1.77 8.84
N PHE A 474 -9.36 -2.14 7.79
CA PHE A 474 -10.80 -1.99 7.73
C PHE A 474 -11.59 -3.11 8.43
N ASP A 475 -10.96 -4.18 8.90
CA ASP A 475 -11.63 -5.23 9.68
C ASP A 475 -12.18 -4.68 11.00
N ALA A 476 -11.60 -3.57 11.48
CA ALA A 476 -12.10 -2.81 12.61
C ALA A 476 -13.55 -2.35 12.47
N PHE A 477 -14.05 -2.10 11.26
CA PHE A 477 -15.40 -1.54 11.08
C PHE A 477 -16.51 -2.46 11.57
N ALA A 478 -16.28 -3.77 11.60
CA ALA A 478 -17.23 -4.73 12.18
C ALA A 478 -17.44 -4.51 13.70
N TYR A 479 -16.48 -3.88 14.39
CA TYR A 479 -16.54 -3.57 15.81
C TYR A 479 -16.99 -2.14 16.10
N ALA A 480 -17.16 -1.31 15.08
CA ALA A 480 -17.53 0.08 15.27
C ALA A 480 -19.01 0.18 15.71
N PRO A 481 -19.33 0.77 16.87
CA PRO A 481 -20.72 0.92 17.32
C PRO A 481 -21.51 1.88 16.41
N SER A 482 -20.81 2.77 15.72
CA SER A 482 -21.37 3.68 14.74
C SER A 482 -20.31 4.06 13.71
N MET A 483 -20.71 4.15 12.44
CA MET A 483 -19.82 4.49 11.34
C MET A 483 -20.49 5.40 10.31
N ALA A 484 -19.71 6.27 9.68
CA ALA A 484 -20.17 7.11 8.58
C ALA A 484 -19.26 6.99 7.35
N LEU A 485 -19.84 7.15 6.15
CA LEU A 485 -19.09 7.23 4.89
C LEU A 485 -19.18 8.64 4.30
N PHE A 486 -18.04 9.14 3.83
CA PHE A 486 -17.88 10.49 3.30
C PHE A 486 -17.33 10.44 1.87
N GLU A 487 -18.17 10.68 0.87
CA GLU A 487 -17.72 10.67 -0.53
C GLU A 487 -16.73 11.81 -0.82
N VAL A 488 -15.66 11.54 -1.57
CA VAL A 488 -14.75 12.59 -2.04
C VAL A 488 -14.55 12.50 -3.55
N PRO A 489 -14.28 13.62 -4.25
CA PRO A 489 -13.92 13.59 -5.66
C PRO A 489 -12.59 12.87 -5.84
N ARG A 490 -12.56 11.85 -6.70
CA ARG A 490 -11.35 11.05 -6.95
C ARG A 490 -10.20 11.92 -7.46
N GLU A 491 -10.50 12.82 -8.39
CA GLU A 491 -9.56 13.74 -9.02
C GLU A 491 -9.01 14.82 -8.08
N GLU A 492 -9.51 14.89 -6.85
CA GLU A 492 -8.98 15.78 -5.80
C GLU A 492 -8.28 15.04 -4.68
N GLU A 493 -8.67 13.79 -4.39
CA GLU A 493 -8.26 13.12 -3.15
C GLU A 493 -7.74 11.69 -3.32
N PHE A 494 -7.75 11.10 -4.52
CA PHE A 494 -7.31 9.71 -4.69
C PHE A 494 -6.51 9.46 -5.98
N ALA A 495 -5.19 9.37 -5.83
CA ALA A 495 -4.24 8.99 -6.88
C ALA A 495 -3.15 8.07 -6.29
N PRO A 496 -3.42 6.76 -6.16
CA PRO A 496 -2.50 5.82 -5.54
C PRO A 496 -1.33 5.45 -6.46
N VAL A 497 -0.17 5.17 -5.85
CA VAL A 497 1.05 4.70 -6.52
C VAL A 497 1.35 3.27 -6.08
N LYS A 498 0.94 2.31 -6.90
CA LYS A 498 1.00 0.87 -6.58
C LYS A 498 1.89 0.08 -7.54
N ASN A 499 1.96 0.48 -8.80
CA ASN A 499 2.64 -0.25 -9.86
C ASN A 499 3.71 0.60 -10.55
N ALA A 500 4.79 -0.01 -11.06
CA ALA A 500 5.77 0.70 -11.87
C ALA A 500 5.17 1.29 -13.15
N ASN A 501 5.83 2.31 -13.72
CA ASN A 501 5.48 2.84 -15.04
C ASN A 501 5.52 1.72 -16.10
N GLY A 502 4.55 1.73 -17.02
CA GLY A 502 4.30 0.64 -17.98
C GLY A 502 3.13 -0.29 -17.58
N ALA A 503 2.69 -0.28 -16.32
CA ALA A 503 1.42 -0.86 -15.93
C ALA A 503 0.23 -0.01 -16.41
N SER A 504 -0.97 -0.61 -16.46
CA SER A 504 -2.18 0.06 -16.99
C SER A 504 -2.89 0.98 -16.00
N TYR A 505 -2.56 0.95 -14.70
CA TYR A 505 -3.20 1.74 -13.65
C TYR A 505 -2.28 1.95 -12.44
N ASP A 506 -2.60 2.95 -11.62
CA ASP A 506 -1.95 3.28 -10.33
C ASP A 506 -0.41 3.36 -10.41
N THR A 507 0.07 4.06 -11.43
CA THR A 507 1.51 4.28 -11.70
C THR A 507 1.98 5.67 -11.24
N PRO A 508 3.29 5.85 -11.01
CA PRO A 508 3.88 7.17 -10.77
C PRO A 508 3.45 8.23 -11.80
N ASP A 509 3.47 7.89 -13.09
CA ASP A 509 3.07 8.83 -14.15
C ASP A 509 1.58 9.19 -14.05
N SER A 510 0.70 8.21 -13.78
CA SER A 510 -0.72 8.48 -13.63
C SER A 510 -1.01 9.41 -12.44
N ALA A 511 -0.36 9.16 -11.30
CA ALA A 511 -0.55 9.95 -10.09
C ALA A 511 0.05 11.36 -10.22
N ARG A 512 1.23 11.48 -10.84
CA ARG A 512 1.84 12.76 -11.21
C ARG A 512 0.87 13.60 -12.05
N LEU A 513 0.32 13.03 -13.12
CA LEU A 513 -0.58 13.75 -14.01
C LEU A 513 -1.87 14.17 -13.31
N MET A 514 -2.43 13.34 -12.41
CA MET A 514 -3.61 13.72 -11.64
C MET A 514 -3.34 14.93 -10.73
N LEU A 515 -2.21 14.95 -10.02
CA LEU A 515 -1.83 16.10 -9.20
C LEU A 515 -1.59 17.36 -10.03
N LEU A 516 -0.81 17.26 -11.12
CA LEU A 516 -0.54 18.42 -11.99
C LEU A 516 -1.82 19.00 -12.59
N ARG A 517 -2.79 18.15 -12.95
CA ARG A 517 -4.10 18.59 -13.45
C ARG A 517 -4.94 19.27 -12.36
N LEU A 518 -4.95 18.72 -11.14
CA LEU A 518 -5.62 19.34 -10.00
C LEU A 518 -5.09 20.76 -9.77
N HIS A 519 -3.76 20.90 -9.66
CA HIS A 519 -3.11 22.17 -9.41
C HIS A 519 -3.29 23.15 -10.59
N SER A 520 -3.28 22.67 -11.82
CA SER A 520 -3.59 23.49 -13.00
C SER A 520 -5.01 24.07 -12.94
N ARG A 521 -6.00 23.30 -12.47
CA ARG A 521 -7.36 23.81 -12.21
C ARG A 521 -7.36 24.89 -11.13
N TRP A 522 -6.59 24.72 -10.07
CA TRP A 522 -6.47 25.73 -9.00
C TRP A 522 -5.86 27.04 -9.50
N VAL A 523 -4.81 26.99 -10.34
CA VAL A 523 -4.23 28.20 -10.95
C VAL A 523 -5.28 28.97 -11.75
N VAL A 524 -6.04 28.27 -12.60
CA VAL A 524 -7.08 28.90 -13.44
C VAL A 524 -8.20 29.45 -12.58
N ALA A 525 -8.65 28.72 -11.56
CA ALA A 525 -9.68 29.18 -10.62
C ALA A 525 -9.24 30.43 -9.85
N ALA A 526 -7.95 30.58 -9.56
CA ALA A 526 -7.36 31.75 -8.92
C ALA A 526 -7.09 32.93 -9.87
N GLY A 527 -7.51 32.84 -11.14
CA GLY A 527 -7.33 33.90 -12.15
C GLY A 527 -5.96 33.94 -12.81
N GLY A 528 -5.19 32.86 -12.73
CA GLY A 528 -3.93 32.69 -13.47
C GLY A 528 -4.13 32.04 -14.84
N PHE A 529 -3.12 32.17 -15.69
CA PHE A 529 -3.09 31.63 -17.05
C PHE A 529 -2.02 30.56 -17.19
N LEU A 530 -2.29 29.53 -17.98
CA LEU A 530 -1.35 28.44 -18.27
C LEU A 530 -0.90 28.49 -19.73
N THR A 531 0.40 28.36 -19.94
CA THR A 531 1.03 28.13 -21.24
C THR A 531 1.80 26.82 -21.19
N HIS A 532 1.96 26.16 -22.34
CA HIS A 532 2.57 24.84 -22.38
C HIS A 532 3.16 24.55 -23.77
N SER A 533 4.33 23.90 -23.81
CA SER A 533 4.93 23.43 -25.07
C SER A 533 4.45 22.03 -25.47
N VAL A 534 3.79 21.32 -24.57
CA VAL A 534 3.17 20.00 -24.78
C VAL A 534 1.74 20.01 -24.25
N PRO A 535 0.83 19.16 -24.74
CA PRO A 535 -0.56 19.18 -24.30
C PRO A 535 -0.71 19.03 -22.78
N LEU A 536 -1.62 19.80 -22.15
CA LEU A 536 -1.90 19.75 -20.70
C LEU A 536 -2.39 18.38 -20.18
N TYR A 537 -2.81 17.47 -21.05
CA TYR A 537 -3.09 16.10 -20.61
C TYR A 537 -1.80 15.31 -20.34
N LEU A 538 -0.62 15.82 -20.72
CA LEU A 538 0.71 15.25 -20.50
C LEU A 538 1.61 16.09 -19.57
N THR A 539 1.14 17.25 -19.11
CA THR A 539 1.92 18.18 -18.27
C THR A 539 1.00 19.00 -17.37
N GLY A 540 1.56 19.86 -16.53
CA GLY A 540 0.81 20.85 -15.79
C GLY A 540 1.71 21.60 -14.82
N VAL A 541 1.07 22.30 -13.90
CA VAL A 541 1.78 23.05 -12.85
C VAL A 541 1.66 22.29 -11.54
N GLU A 542 2.75 22.25 -10.79
CA GLU A 542 2.76 21.81 -9.40
C GLU A 542 2.63 23.04 -8.49
N ILE A 543 1.79 22.96 -7.46
CA ILE A 543 1.68 23.94 -6.39
C ILE A 543 2.22 23.25 -5.14
N SER A 544 3.22 23.85 -4.51
CA SER A 544 3.73 23.39 -3.22
C SER A 544 2.60 23.41 -2.18
N PRO A 545 2.40 22.34 -1.38
CA PRO A 545 1.43 22.36 -0.29
C PRO A 545 1.60 23.51 0.69
N LEU A 546 2.81 24.06 0.83
CA LEU A 546 3.08 25.25 1.66
C LEU A 546 2.37 26.53 1.14
N CYS A 547 2.03 26.57 -0.16
CA CYS A 547 1.27 27.66 -0.77
C CYS A 547 -0.24 27.49 -0.54
N SER A 548 -0.73 26.26 -0.70
CA SER A 548 -2.15 25.95 -0.71
C SER A 548 -2.39 24.47 -0.39
N TYR A 549 -3.29 24.21 0.54
CA TYR A 549 -3.67 22.87 0.97
C TYR A 549 -4.69 22.22 0.02
N ALA A 550 -5.72 22.98 -0.39
CA ALA A 550 -6.83 22.51 -1.20
C ALA A 550 -7.27 23.51 -2.30
N GLY A 551 -6.41 24.47 -2.65
CA GLY A 551 -6.66 25.49 -3.68
C GLY A 551 -6.97 26.89 -3.12
N GLU A 552 -7.02 27.06 -1.80
CA GLU A 552 -7.17 28.35 -1.14
C GLU A 552 -5.91 29.22 -1.22
N ASN A 553 -6.05 30.53 -0.98
CA ASN A 553 -4.95 31.51 -0.89
C ASN A 553 -4.08 31.68 -2.16
N LEU A 554 -4.53 31.18 -3.31
CA LEU A 554 -3.78 31.26 -4.56
C LEU A 554 -3.98 32.56 -5.34
N GLU A 555 -5.03 33.34 -5.08
CA GLU A 555 -5.32 34.56 -5.86
C GLU A 555 -4.15 35.56 -5.83
N ALA A 556 -3.54 35.76 -4.66
CA ALA A 556 -2.38 36.66 -4.51
C ALA A 556 -1.16 36.18 -5.30
N ILE A 557 -1.04 34.87 -5.53
CA ILE A 557 0.09 34.25 -6.24
C ILE A 557 -0.18 34.17 -7.74
N CYS A 558 -1.43 33.90 -8.16
CA CYS A 558 -1.76 33.50 -9.53
C CYS A 558 -2.46 34.58 -10.35
N ARG A 559 -3.23 35.48 -9.74
CA ARG A 559 -4.12 36.40 -10.46
C ARG A 559 -3.34 37.26 -11.46
N GLY A 560 -3.74 37.19 -12.74
CA GLY A 560 -3.14 37.97 -13.82
C GLY A 560 -1.75 37.50 -14.26
N ARG A 561 -1.23 36.41 -13.69
CA ARG A 561 0.10 35.86 -14.04
C ARG A 561 -0.02 34.67 -14.98
N THR A 562 1.00 34.47 -15.79
CA THR A 562 1.11 33.33 -16.71
C THR A 562 2.19 32.37 -16.24
N PHE A 563 1.87 31.08 -16.16
CA PHE A 563 2.78 30.01 -15.78
C PHE A 563 3.02 29.09 -16.96
N HIS A 564 4.28 28.73 -17.22
CA HIS A 564 4.67 27.84 -18.31
C HIS A 564 4.90 26.42 -17.80
N ALA A 565 4.04 25.47 -18.16
CA ALA A 565 4.15 24.07 -17.76
C ALA A 565 5.23 23.30 -18.57
N PRO A 566 5.95 22.34 -17.95
CA PRO A 566 5.90 21.97 -16.53
C PRO A 566 6.66 22.96 -15.63
N SER A 567 6.08 23.33 -14.50
CA SER A 567 6.71 24.21 -13.51
C SER A 567 6.19 23.94 -12.09
N GLU A 568 6.94 24.35 -11.08
CA GLU A 568 6.50 24.44 -9.68
C GLU A 568 6.15 25.88 -9.31
N ILE A 569 5.10 26.06 -8.52
CA ILE A 569 4.75 27.28 -7.79
C ILE A 569 5.03 27.03 -6.30
N THR A 570 6.03 27.71 -5.77
CA THR A 570 6.41 27.70 -4.35
C THR A 570 6.56 29.14 -3.84
N ILE A 571 6.51 29.31 -2.51
CA ILE A 571 6.82 30.58 -1.80
C ILE A 571 8.32 30.69 -1.57
#